data_AF-A0A835LCA5-F1
#
_entry.id   AF-A0A835LCA5-F1
#
_cell.length_a   1.000
_cell.length_b   1.000
_cell.length_c   1.000
_cell.angle_alpha   90.00
_cell.angle_beta   90.00
_cell.angle_gamma   90.00
#
_symmetry.space_group_name_H-M   'P 1'
#
loop_
_entity.id
_entity.type
_entity.pdbx_description
1 polymer ?
#
loop_
_entity_poly.entity_id
_entity_poly.type
_entity_poly.pdbx_seq_one_letter_code
_entity_poly.pdbx_strand_id
1 'polypeptide(L)' 'MRISDLKGTGFDFPQLSTMKSMKTLDLSFNNLIGEIPTSFANLVKVDFIYLTRNMLTGAIPAWVLGRNRNVGRST' A
#
# COMPACT_ATOMS: atom_id res chain seq x y z
N MET A 1 2.54 5.03 15.65
CA MET A 1 1.63 3.92 15.24
C MET A 1 2.39 3.09 14.21
N ARG A 2 2.45 1.75 14.30
CA ARG A 2 3.11 1.02 13.20
C ARG A 2 2.25 1.13 11.94
N ILE A 3 2.87 1.16 10.77
CA ILE A 3 2.13 1.10 9.50
C ILE A 3 1.33 -0.21 9.37
N SER A 4 1.84 -1.28 9.98
CA SER A 4 1.12 -2.54 10.18
C SER A 4 -0.08 -2.41 11.11
N ASP A 5 -0.03 -1.44 12.04
CA ASP A 5 -1.07 -1.15 13.03
C ASP A 5 -2.11 -0.17 12.48
N LEU A 6 -2.01 0.29 11.22
CA LEU A 6 -3.17 0.83 10.46
C LEU A 6 -4.27 -0.24 10.23
N LYS A 7 -4.33 -1.22 11.14
CA LYS A 7 -5.07 -2.47 11.20
C LYS A 7 -5.42 -2.70 12.68
N GLY A 8 -6.70 -2.85 12.98
CA GLY A 8 -7.13 -3.62 14.15
C GLY A 8 -7.38 -5.05 13.69
N THR A 9 -6.47 -5.97 14.01
CA THR A 9 -6.65 -7.44 14.06
C THR A 9 -7.36 -8.13 12.88
N GLY A 10 -6.59 -8.81 12.02
CA GLY A 10 -7.04 -9.98 11.23
C GLY A 10 -8.26 -9.81 10.29
N PHE A 11 -8.05 -10.04 9.00
CA PHE A 11 -9.05 -10.10 7.92
C PHE A 11 -9.53 -8.77 7.34
N ASP A 12 -9.10 -8.58 6.09
CA ASP A 12 -9.55 -7.57 5.15
C ASP A 12 -9.32 -6.12 5.63
N PHE A 13 -9.14 -5.21 4.69
CA PHE A 13 -9.28 -3.79 4.99
C PHE A 13 -10.67 -3.41 4.52
N PRO A 14 -11.79 -3.62 5.25
CA PRO A 14 -13.08 -3.20 4.74
C PRO A 14 -13.01 -1.73 4.32
N GLN A 15 -12.42 -0.80 5.07
CA GLN A 15 -12.37 0.60 4.62
C GLN A 15 -11.42 0.88 3.43
N LEU A 16 -10.18 0.36 3.38
CA LEU A 16 -9.29 0.60 2.22
C LEU A 16 -9.67 -0.26 0.99
N SER A 17 -10.17 -1.47 1.19
CA SER A 17 -10.77 -2.33 0.15
C SER A 17 -12.15 -1.80 -0.30
N THR A 18 -12.92 -1.12 0.56
CA THR A 18 -14.20 -0.44 0.23
C THR A 18 -14.05 1.01 -0.19
N MET A 19 -12.83 1.58 -0.14
CA MET A 19 -12.46 2.81 -0.85
C MET A 19 -12.42 2.51 -2.35
N LYS A 20 -13.58 2.13 -2.89
CA LYS A 20 -13.81 1.62 -4.25
C LYS A 20 -13.48 2.66 -5.33
N SER A 21 -13.25 3.91 -4.95
CA SER A 21 -12.97 5.06 -5.80
C SER A 21 -11.60 5.70 -5.55
N MET A 22 -10.85 5.29 -4.52
CA MET A 22 -9.64 6.01 -4.15
C MET A 22 -8.45 5.58 -5.00
N LYS A 23 -8.02 6.47 -5.90
CA LYS A 23 -6.85 6.26 -6.78
C LYS A 23 -5.52 6.63 -6.11
N THR A 24 -5.56 7.43 -5.04
CA THR A 24 -4.36 7.91 -4.35
C THR A 24 -4.54 7.76 -2.85
N LEU A 25 -3.63 7.03 -2.20
CA LEU A 25 -3.51 6.93 -0.75
C LEU A 25 -2.29 7.73 -0.31
N ASP A 26 -2.51 8.86 0.33
CA ASP A 26 -1.44 9.66 0.90
C ASP A 26 -1.34 9.44 2.41
N LEU A 27 -0.24 8.81 2.85
CA LEU A 27 0.12 8.63 4.25
C LEU A 27 1.45 9.35 4.55
N SER A 28 1.89 10.25 3.67
CA SER A 28 3.12 11.00 3.85
C SER A 28 3.05 11.91 5.07
N PHE A 29 4.22 12.29 5.61
CA PHE A 29 4.34 13.18 6.78
C PHE A 29 3.65 12.65 8.05
N ASN A 30 3.73 11.35 8.29
CA ASN A 30 3.25 10.74 9.52
C ASN A 30 4.41 10.16 10.35
N ASN A 31 4.10 9.75 11.57
CA ASN A 31 5.04 9.05 12.45
C ASN A 31 4.85 7.52 12.36
N LEU A 32 4.61 7.00 11.15
CA LEU A 32 4.44 5.56 10.94
C LEU A 32 5.81 4.86 11.04
N ILE A 33 5.83 3.73 11.74
CA ILE A 33 7.03 2.91 11.97
C ILE A 33 6.83 1.48 11.47
N GLY A 34 7.91 0.74 11.26
CA GLY A 34 7.88 -0.68 10.85
C GLY A 34 7.84 -0.87 9.33
N GLU A 35 7.62 -2.11 8.90
CA GLU A 35 7.71 -2.51 7.49
C GLU A 35 6.40 -2.31 6.72
N ILE A 36 6.53 -2.05 5.42
CA ILE A 36 5.36 -1.93 4.54
C ILE A 36 4.68 -3.32 4.42
N PRO A 37 3.42 -3.47 4.84
CA PRO A 37 2.79 -4.78 4.88
C PRO A 37 2.44 -5.30 3.48
N THR A 38 2.51 -6.61 3.30
CA THR A 38 2.11 -7.28 2.04
C THR A 38 0.64 -7.09 1.70
N SER A 39 -0.21 -6.82 2.69
CA SER A 39 -1.64 -6.56 2.50
C SER A 39 -1.93 -5.31 1.68
N PHE A 40 -0.97 -4.37 1.52
CA PHE A 40 -1.12 -3.25 0.60
C PHE A 40 -1.18 -3.69 -0.87
N ALA A 41 -0.73 -4.91 -1.19
CA ALA A 41 -0.93 -5.52 -2.50
C ALA A 41 -2.42 -5.67 -2.86
N ASN A 42 -3.31 -5.79 -1.86
CA ASN A 42 -4.75 -5.94 -2.06
C ASN A 42 -5.46 -4.62 -2.39
N LEU A 43 -4.75 -3.48 -2.34
CA LEU A 43 -5.26 -2.17 -2.73
C LEU A 43 -5.28 -2.02 -4.25
N VAL A 44 -6.00 -2.91 -4.94
CA VAL A 44 -6.00 -3.06 -6.40
C VAL A 44 -6.53 -1.84 -7.17
N LYS A 45 -7.26 -0.95 -6.48
CA LYS A 45 -7.84 0.28 -7.07
C LYS A 45 -7.03 1.55 -6.80
N VAL A 46 -6.06 1.49 -5.89
CA VAL A 46 -5.16 2.61 -5.61
C VAL A 46 -4.05 2.58 -6.65
N ASP A 47 -3.83 3.66 -7.38
CA ASP A 47 -2.76 3.82 -8.36
C ASP A 47 -1.47 4.31 -7.69
N PHE A 48 -1.60 5.22 -6.72
CA PHE A 48 -0.47 5.84 -6.02
C PHE A 48 -0.58 5.69 -4.50
N ILE A 49 0.51 5.28 -3.86
CA ILE A 49 0.65 5.27 -2.40
C ILE A 49 1.84 6.13 -2.03
N TYR A 50 1.61 7.22 -1.31
CA TYR A 50 2.67 8.09 -0.80
C TYR A 50 2.97 7.74 0.66
N LEU A 51 4.21 7.32 0.93
CA LEU A 51 4.69 6.94 2.27
C LEU A 51 5.87 7.80 2.74
N THR A 52 6.22 8.83 1.98
CA THR A 52 7.39 9.68 2.24
C THR A 52 7.29 10.37 3.60
N ARG A 53 8.44 10.68 4.21
CA ARG A 53 8.51 11.32 5.53
C ARG A 53 7.72 10.55 6.60
N ASN A 54 8.02 9.26 6.69
CA ASN A 54 7.68 8.38 7.80
C ASN A 54 8.97 7.75 8.34
N MET A 55 8.85 6.96 9.41
CA MET A 55 9.94 6.21 10.03
C MET A 55 9.84 4.71 9.69
N LEU A 56 9.49 4.41 8.43
CA LEU A 56 9.35 3.04 7.93
C LEU A 56 10.73 2.39 7.79
N THR A 57 10.78 1.09 8.06
CA THR A 57 11.99 0.27 8.03
C THR A 57 11.76 -0.99 7.19
N GLY A 58 12.80 -1.80 6.98
CA GLY A 58 12.68 -3.06 6.23
C GLY A 58 12.76 -2.88 4.71
N ALA A 59 12.56 -3.97 3.98
CA ALA A 59 12.68 -3.99 2.53
C ALA A 59 11.44 -3.38 1.85
N ILE A 60 11.65 -2.75 0.69
CA ILE A 60 10.55 -2.38 -0.20
C ILE A 60 9.91 -3.68 -0.73
N PRO A 61 8.61 -3.93 -0.49
CA PRO A 61 8.00 -5.18 -0.92
C PRO A 61 8.00 -5.34 -2.44
N ALA A 62 8.19 -6.56 -2.92
CA ALA A 62 8.24 -6.86 -4.36
C ALA A 62 6.96 -6.46 -5.12
N TRP A 63 5.79 -6.42 -4.46
CA TRP A 63 4.55 -5.97 -5.10
C TRP A 63 4.56 -4.48 -5.47
N VAL A 64 5.40 -3.66 -4.83
CA VAL A 64 5.63 -2.26 -5.22
C VAL A 64 6.36 -2.20 -6.57
N LEU A 65 7.35 -3.07 -6.75
CA LEU A 65 8.16 -3.15 -7.97
C LEU A 65 7.48 -3.97 -9.08
N GLY A 66 6.54 -4.85 -8.72
CA GLY A 66 5.84 -5.77 -9.62
C GLY A 66 4.58 -5.23 -10.28
N ARG A 67 4.17 -3.97 -10.03
CA ARG A 67 3.04 -3.33 -10.73
C ARG A 67 3.43 -2.87 -12.16
N ASN A 68 4.03 -3.74 -12.96
CA ASN A 68 4.06 -3.58 -14.41
C ASN A 68 2.68 -3.99 -14.97
N ARG A 69 1.72 -3.06 -14.91
CA ARG A 69 0.47 -3.22 -15.67
C ARG A 69 0.79 -2.96 -17.14
N ASN A 70 0.65 -4.01 -17.96
CA ASN A 70 0.77 -4.04 -19.42
C ASN A 70 2.19 -4.10 -20.00
N VAL A 71 2.74 -5.31 -20.13
CA VAL A 71 3.49 -5.62 -21.35
C VAL A 71 2.45 -6.11 -22.35
N GLY A 72 1.86 -5.17 -23.10
CA GLY A 72 1.07 -5.51 -24.28
C GLY A 72 1.99 -6.19 -25.28
N ARG A 73 2.01 -7.53 -25.29
CA ARG A 73 2.45 -8.27 -26.48
C ARG A 73 1.32 -8.17 -27.49
N SER A 74 1.37 -7.11 -28.31
CA SER A 74 0.74 -7.13 -29.62
C SER A 74 1.80 -7.58 -30.62
N THR A 75 1.78 -8.88 -30.92
CA THR A 75 2.21 -9.51 -32.18
C THR A 75 1.57 -10.88 -32.22
#